data_AF-A0A1J3K5X9-F1
#
_entry.id   AF-A0A1J3K5X9-F1
#
_cell.length_a   1.000
_cell.length_b   1.000
_cell.length_c   1.000
_cell.angle_alpha   90.00
_cell.angle_beta   90.00
_cell.angle_gamma   90.00
#
_symmetry.space_group_name_H-M   'P 1'
#
loop_
_entity.id
_entity.type
_entity.pdbx_description
1 polymer ?
#
loop_
_entity_poly.entity_id
_entity_poly.type
_entity_poly.pdbx_seq_one_letter_code
_entity_poly.pdbx_strand_id
1 'polypeptide(L)'
;KISEIENDGLLIIEIPNRPIPWQADPSDMEKIDDFKVGDWVRVKASVSSPKYGWEDITRNSIGVVHSLDEDGDVGIAFCFRSKPFSCSVTDVENVLPFHVGQEIHMTPSITQPRLGWSNETPATIGKIMRIDMDGTLSAQVIGRQTLWKVSPGDAELLSGFEVGDWVRSKPSLGTRPSYDWFNVGRESIAVVHSIQETGYLELACCFRKGRWNTHYTDLEKIPALKVGQFVHFQKGLTEPRWGWRGAKPDSRGIITTVHADGEVRVAFFGLPGLWRGDPADLEVEPMFEVGEWVRLREGVPSWKSIGPGSVGVVHGVGYEKDEWDGTTSVSFCGEQERWAGPSSHLEKAKKLAVGQKTRVNLAVKQPRFGWSGHSHGSVGTIAAIDADGKLRIYTPAGSKTWMLDPSEVETIEEEELKIGDWVRVKPSISTPSYQWGEVNPSSTGVVHRMEDGDLWVSFCFLDKLWLCKAGEMERIRPFRIGDRVKIKDGLVTPRWGWGMETHASKGHVVGVDANGKLRIKFLWREGRPWIGDPADIVLDETSG
;
A
#
# COMPACT_ATOMS: atom_id res chain seq x y z
N LYS A 1 -10.18 11.61 31.25
CA LYS A 1 -9.97 12.42 30.04
C LYS A 1 -9.27 13.71 30.46
N ILE A 2 -8.24 14.17 29.74
CA ILE A 2 -7.66 15.50 30.02
C ILE A 2 -8.69 16.54 29.56
N SER A 3 -9.20 17.33 30.49
CA SER A 3 -10.20 18.37 30.23
C SER A 3 -9.53 19.71 29.96
N GLU A 4 -8.42 20.00 30.64
CA GLU A 4 -7.70 21.27 30.55
C GLU A 4 -6.21 21.08 30.87
N ILE A 5 -5.37 21.97 30.35
CA ILE A 5 -3.95 22.10 30.72
C ILE A 5 -3.79 23.51 31.29
N GLU A 6 -3.39 23.60 32.55
CA GLU A 6 -3.24 24.88 33.25
C GLU A 6 -2.02 25.66 32.76
N ASN A 7 -1.97 26.95 33.08
CA ASN A 7 -0.90 27.86 32.65
C ASN A 7 0.48 27.49 33.21
N ASP A 8 0.54 26.69 34.28
CA ASP A 8 1.76 26.15 34.88
C ASP A 8 2.15 24.77 34.30
N GLY A 9 1.35 24.23 33.37
CA GLY A 9 1.58 22.96 32.69
C GLY A 9 0.95 21.74 33.38
N LEU A 10 0.24 21.91 34.51
CA LEU A 10 -0.47 20.82 35.17
C LEU A 10 -1.69 20.36 34.35
N LEU A 11 -1.92 19.05 34.35
CA LEU A 11 -3.06 18.43 33.66
C LEU A 11 -4.27 18.37 34.58
N ILE A 12 -5.41 18.89 34.12
CA ILE A 12 -6.70 18.67 34.78
C ILE A 12 -7.39 17.50 34.09
N ILE A 13 -7.67 16.47 34.88
CA ILE A 13 -8.17 15.18 34.40
C ILE A 13 -9.54 14.92 35.01
N GLU A 14 -10.54 14.83 34.15
CA GLU A 14 -11.85 14.32 34.52
C GLU A 14 -11.81 12.80 34.62
N ILE A 15 -12.04 12.30 35.83
CA ILE A 15 -12.18 10.87 36.12
C ILE A 15 -13.68 10.58 36.29
N PRO A 16 -14.26 9.65 35.51
CA PRO A 16 -15.66 9.27 35.66
C PRO A 16 -16.01 8.91 37.11
N ASN A 17 -17.17 9.35 37.58
CA ASN A 17 -17.66 9.14 38.96
C ASN A 17 -16.87 9.83 40.08
N ARG A 18 -15.92 10.73 39.74
CA ARG A 18 -15.25 11.59 40.73
C ARG A 18 -15.91 12.98 40.75
N PRO A 19 -16.27 13.52 41.94
CA PRO A 19 -16.96 14.81 42.03
C PRO A 19 -16.06 16.02 41.76
N ILE A 20 -14.74 15.84 41.76
CA ILE A 20 -13.76 16.92 41.58
C ILE A 20 -12.72 16.45 40.55
N PRO A 21 -12.35 17.30 39.57
CA PRO A 21 -11.26 17.01 38.63
C PRO A 21 -9.95 16.72 39.37
N TRP A 22 -9.13 15.84 38.80
CA TRP A 22 -7.84 15.49 39.37
C TRP A 22 -6.73 16.29 38.67
N GLN A 23 -5.94 17.01 39.46
CA GLN A 23 -4.76 17.71 38.97
C GLN A 23 -3.56 16.76 39.05
N ALA A 24 -2.80 16.65 37.96
CA ALA A 24 -1.65 15.77 37.86
C ALA A 24 -0.49 16.49 37.16
N ASP A 25 0.73 16.29 37.65
CA ASP A 25 1.94 16.70 36.96
C ASP A 25 2.16 15.76 35.76
N PRO A 26 2.38 16.27 34.53
CA PRO A 26 2.70 15.43 33.38
C PRO A 26 3.88 14.47 33.62
N SER A 27 4.83 14.81 34.49
CA SER A 27 5.98 13.97 34.83
C SER A 27 5.64 12.75 35.70
N ASP A 28 4.52 12.80 36.41
CA ASP A 28 3.97 11.68 37.19
C ASP A 28 3.05 10.78 36.34
N MET A 29 2.85 11.12 35.07
CA MET A 29 1.88 10.49 34.18
C MET A 29 2.57 9.81 33.00
N GLU A 30 2.28 8.53 32.81
CA GLU A 30 2.66 7.83 31.59
C GLU A 30 1.52 7.91 30.58
N LYS A 31 1.82 8.37 29.36
CA LYS A 31 0.88 8.29 28.25
C LYS A 31 0.70 6.82 27.88
N ILE A 32 -0.49 6.30 28.11
CA ILE A 32 -0.90 4.99 27.60
C ILE A 32 -1.32 5.18 26.14
N ASP A 33 -0.72 4.39 25.25
CA ASP A 33 -1.11 4.37 23.84
C ASP A 33 -2.49 3.72 23.65
N ASP A 34 -3.25 4.23 22.69
CA ASP A 34 -4.54 3.66 22.29
C ASP A 34 -4.30 2.48 21.33
N PHE A 35 -4.01 1.31 21.91
CA PHE A 35 -3.74 0.09 21.14
C PHE A 35 -4.99 -0.43 20.42
N LYS A 36 -4.78 -0.98 19.23
CA LYS A 36 -5.79 -1.61 18.38
C LYS A 36 -5.31 -2.97 17.91
N VAL A 37 -6.25 -3.86 17.65
CA VAL A 37 -5.94 -5.13 16.99
C VAL A 37 -5.30 -4.85 15.63
N GLY A 38 -4.14 -5.47 15.39
CA GLY A 38 -3.27 -5.20 14.23
C GLY A 38 -2.07 -4.29 14.52
N ASP A 39 -2.02 -3.62 15.68
CA ASP A 39 -0.87 -2.79 16.04
C ASP A 39 0.38 -3.64 16.29
N TRP A 40 1.53 -3.08 15.91
CA TRP A 40 2.83 -3.73 16.07
C TRP A 40 3.45 -3.29 17.38
N VAL A 41 3.80 -4.26 18.21
CA VAL A 41 4.21 -4.00 19.59
C VAL A 41 5.40 -4.83 20.02
N ARG A 42 6.10 -4.33 21.04
CA ARG A 42 7.07 -5.09 21.83
C ARG A 42 6.93 -4.75 23.30
N VAL A 43 7.51 -5.57 24.18
CA VAL A 43 7.60 -5.26 25.61
C VAL A 43 8.59 -4.12 25.83
N LYS A 44 8.18 -3.10 26.61
CA LYS A 44 9.00 -1.92 26.92
C LYS A 44 10.35 -2.29 27.52
N ALA A 45 11.38 -1.52 27.21
CA ALA A 45 12.72 -1.71 27.79
C ALA A 45 12.75 -1.51 29.32
N SER A 46 11.86 -0.66 29.87
CA SER A 46 11.73 -0.36 31.29
C SER A 46 11.07 -1.47 32.11
N VAL A 47 10.29 -2.35 31.48
CA VAL A 47 9.56 -3.42 32.17
C VAL A 47 10.51 -4.53 32.58
N SER A 48 10.66 -4.79 33.88
CA SER A 48 11.53 -5.87 34.38
C SER A 48 10.95 -7.26 34.12
N SER A 49 9.64 -7.42 34.35
CA SER A 49 8.87 -8.62 34.04
C SER A 49 7.43 -8.24 33.65
N PRO A 50 6.90 -8.74 32.53
CA PRO A 50 5.49 -8.61 32.19
C PRO A 50 4.58 -9.21 33.27
N LYS A 51 3.31 -8.77 33.32
CA LYS A 51 2.29 -9.25 34.28
C LYS A 51 2.22 -10.77 34.42
N TYR A 52 2.38 -11.50 33.31
CA TYR A 52 2.31 -12.97 33.27
C TYR A 52 3.68 -13.65 33.03
N GLY A 53 4.77 -12.90 33.14
CA GLY A 53 6.13 -13.40 32.89
C GLY A 53 6.56 -13.34 31.42
N TRP A 54 7.83 -13.69 31.17
CA TRP A 54 8.45 -13.61 29.83
C TRP A 54 8.23 -14.84 28.94
N GLU A 55 7.91 -16.00 29.51
CA GLU A 55 7.84 -17.28 28.77
C GLU A 55 9.06 -17.48 27.84
N ASP A 56 8.87 -17.53 26.51
CA ASP A 56 9.89 -17.73 25.49
C ASP A 56 10.29 -16.44 24.73
N ILE A 57 9.76 -15.30 25.16
CA ILE A 57 9.85 -14.00 24.48
C ILE A 57 10.94 -13.11 25.09
N THR A 58 11.41 -12.16 24.28
CA THR A 58 12.51 -11.25 24.65
C THR A 58 12.13 -9.81 24.36
N ARG A 59 12.92 -8.84 24.84
CA ARG A 59 12.71 -7.40 24.57
C ARG A 59 12.75 -7.04 23.08
N ASN A 60 13.47 -7.83 22.28
CA ASN A 60 13.57 -7.63 20.84
C ASN A 60 12.44 -8.31 20.07
N SER A 61 11.61 -9.11 20.74
CA SER A 61 10.51 -9.79 20.10
C SER A 61 9.42 -8.81 19.74
N ILE A 62 9.15 -8.71 18.44
CA ILE A 62 8.09 -7.88 17.86
C ILE A 62 6.92 -8.80 17.51
N GLY A 63 5.73 -8.42 17.92
CA GLY A 63 4.49 -9.13 17.65
C GLY A 63 3.36 -8.19 17.26
N VAL A 64 2.22 -8.76 16.90
CA VAL A 64 1.03 -8.03 16.45
C VAL A 64 -0.10 -8.20 17.47
N VAL A 65 -0.75 -7.11 17.86
CA VAL A 65 -1.89 -7.16 18.78
C VAL A 65 -3.01 -8.00 18.16
N HIS A 66 -3.32 -9.12 18.79
CA HIS A 66 -4.31 -10.10 18.35
C HIS A 66 -5.67 -9.88 19.02
N SER A 67 -5.67 -9.48 20.29
CA SER A 67 -6.89 -9.27 21.08
C SER A 67 -6.65 -8.22 22.16
N LEU A 68 -7.69 -7.45 22.46
CA LEU A 68 -7.71 -6.48 23.56
C LEU A 68 -8.87 -6.81 24.49
N ASP A 69 -8.59 -6.91 25.78
CA ASP A 69 -9.58 -7.12 26.84
C ASP A 69 -9.91 -5.81 27.56
N GLU A 70 -11.11 -5.71 28.13
CA GLU A 70 -11.56 -4.57 28.93
C GLU A 70 -10.77 -4.45 30.25
N ASP A 71 -10.21 -5.56 30.73
CA ASP A 71 -9.39 -5.62 31.95
C ASP A 71 -7.96 -5.04 31.74
N GLY A 72 -7.66 -4.48 30.55
CA GLY A 72 -6.36 -3.90 30.22
C GLY A 72 -5.29 -4.95 29.89
N ASP A 73 -5.72 -6.17 29.57
CA ASP A 73 -4.85 -7.23 29.08
C ASP A 73 -4.86 -7.25 27.54
N VAL A 74 -3.69 -7.52 26.96
CA VAL A 74 -3.48 -7.63 25.52
C VAL A 74 -2.96 -9.02 25.18
N GLY A 75 -3.52 -9.62 24.14
CA GLY A 75 -3.00 -10.83 23.52
C GLY A 75 -2.19 -10.47 22.29
N ILE A 76 -0.92 -10.85 22.24
CA ILE A 76 0.02 -10.52 21.15
C ILE A 76 0.38 -11.78 20.39
N ALA A 77 0.13 -11.80 19.09
CA ALA A 77 0.57 -12.86 18.21
C ALA A 77 2.06 -12.69 17.89
N PHE A 78 2.80 -13.79 18.05
CA PHE A 78 4.19 -13.90 17.62
C PHE A 78 4.29 -15.03 16.61
N CYS A 79 4.93 -14.79 15.47
CA CYS A 79 5.14 -15.75 14.37
C CYS A 79 5.75 -17.12 14.77
N PHE A 80 6.41 -17.21 15.91
CA PHE A 80 7.01 -18.45 16.43
C PHE A 80 6.12 -19.16 17.48
N ARG A 81 4.91 -18.67 17.72
CA ARG A 81 3.95 -19.22 18.70
C ARG A 81 2.61 -19.54 18.05
N SER A 82 1.96 -20.60 18.54
CA SER A 82 0.60 -20.96 18.11
C SER A 82 -0.51 -20.29 18.94
N LYS A 83 -0.17 -19.71 20.10
CA LYS A 83 -1.12 -19.01 20.98
C LYS A 83 -0.62 -17.60 21.26
N PRO A 84 -1.52 -16.60 21.30
CA PRO A 84 -1.15 -15.24 21.68
C PRO A 84 -0.50 -15.20 23.07
N PHE A 85 0.50 -14.35 23.24
CA PHE A 85 1.09 -14.01 24.52
C PHE A 85 0.24 -12.98 25.24
N SER A 86 -0.15 -13.25 26.48
CA SER A 86 -0.91 -12.32 27.29
C SER A 86 0.02 -11.47 28.16
N CYS A 87 -0.19 -10.15 28.17
CA CYS A 87 0.45 -9.20 29.09
C CYS A 87 -0.46 -8.00 29.33
N SER A 88 -0.06 -7.06 30.19
CA SER A 88 -0.82 -5.82 30.34
C SER A 88 -0.52 -4.84 29.21
N VAL A 89 -1.50 -4.05 28.77
CA VAL A 89 -1.28 -2.94 27.81
C VAL A 89 -0.22 -1.94 28.31
N THR A 90 0.00 -1.84 29.61
CA THR A 90 1.03 -0.98 30.19
C THR A 90 2.45 -1.53 30.02
N ASP A 91 2.59 -2.84 29.77
CA ASP A 91 3.89 -3.51 29.61
C ASP A 91 4.49 -3.28 28.21
N VAL A 92 3.70 -2.77 27.26
CA VAL A 92 4.04 -2.78 25.83
C VAL A 92 4.06 -1.40 25.21
N GLU A 93 4.87 -1.23 24.17
CA GLU A 93 4.98 -0.02 23.37
C GLU A 93 4.81 -0.34 21.88
N ASN A 94 4.33 0.64 21.12
CA ASN A 94 4.23 0.54 19.67
C ASN A 94 5.62 0.54 19.01
N VAL A 95 5.75 -0.22 17.93
CA VAL A 95 6.91 -0.19 17.04
C VAL A 95 6.49 0.13 15.61
N LEU A 96 7.44 0.58 14.79
CA LEU A 96 7.17 0.86 13.39
C LEU A 96 6.80 -0.46 12.66
N PRO A 97 5.64 -0.53 11.99
CA PRO A 97 5.24 -1.72 11.28
C PRO A 97 6.07 -1.90 10.00
N PHE A 98 6.33 -3.16 9.66
CA PHE A 98 6.83 -3.52 8.34
C PHE A 98 5.70 -3.45 7.31
N HIS A 99 6.08 -3.22 6.06
CA HIS A 99 5.17 -3.10 4.92
C HIS A 99 5.64 -3.99 3.78
N VAL A 100 4.68 -4.52 3.01
CA VAL A 100 4.97 -5.28 1.79
C VAL A 100 5.73 -4.40 0.80
N GLY A 101 6.72 -5.01 0.13
CA GLY A 101 7.60 -4.37 -0.83
C GLY A 101 8.89 -3.82 -0.22
N GLN A 102 8.99 -3.73 1.11
CA GLN A 102 10.21 -3.33 1.79
C GLN A 102 11.28 -4.43 1.70
N GLU A 103 12.54 -4.02 1.67
CA GLU A 103 13.68 -4.93 1.73
C GLU A 103 14.18 -5.05 3.16
N ILE A 104 14.45 -6.28 3.56
CA ILE A 104 14.95 -6.63 4.88
C ILE A 104 16.21 -7.46 4.75
N HIS A 105 17.04 -7.36 5.78
CA HIS A 105 18.11 -8.31 6.04
C HIS A 105 18.03 -8.79 7.48
N MET A 106 18.77 -9.84 7.78
CA MET A 106 18.89 -10.33 9.14
C MET A 106 19.73 -9.36 9.96
N THR A 107 19.21 -8.95 11.12
CA THR A 107 19.96 -8.15 12.10
C THR A 107 21.32 -8.81 12.39
N PRO A 108 22.46 -8.10 12.19
CA PRO A 108 23.79 -8.71 12.27
C PRO A 108 24.13 -9.37 13.62
N SER A 109 23.49 -8.94 14.71
CA SER A 109 23.71 -9.49 16.05
C SER A 109 23.02 -10.84 16.29
N ILE A 110 22.13 -11.27 15.38
CA ILE A 110 21.38 -12.51 15.54
C ILE A 110 22.17 -13.69 14.99
N THR A 111 22.45 -14.64 15.87
CA THR A 111 23.13 -15.91 15.53
C THR A 111 22.14 -17.05 15.29
N GLN A 112 20.97 -17.00 15.92
CA GLN A 112 19.91 -18.01 15.82
C GLN A 112 18.54 -17.34 15.62
N PRO A 113 18.07 -17.19 14.36
CA PRO A 113 16.75 -16.64 14.06
C PRO A 113 15.61 -17.50 14.63
N ARG A 114 14.54 -16.86 15.08
CA ARG A 114 13.36 -17.50 15.69
C ARG A 114 12.64 -18.47 14.75
N LEU A 115 12.63 -18.17 13.45
CA LEU A 115 12.05 -19.03 12.41
C LEU A 115 13.11 -19.86 11.66
N GLY A 116 14.35 -19.82 12.12
CA GLY A 116 15.49 -20.52 11.52
C GLY A 116 16.02 -19.89 10.22
N TRP A 117 17.24 -20.27 9.86
CA TRP A 117 17.92 -19.72 8.68
C TRP A 117 17.33 -20.21 7.35
N SER A 118 16.74 -21.40 7.28
CA SER A 118 16.20 -21.95 6.02
C SER A 118 17.21 -21.95 4.85
N ASN A 119 18.50 -22.17 5.15
CA ASN A 119 19.67 -22.06 4.26
C ASN A 119 20.12 -20.63 3.88
N GLU A 120 19.64 -19.62 4.60
CA GLU A 120 20.06 -18.22 4.44
C GLU A 120 21.20 -17.85 5.40
N THR A 121 21.77 -16.66 5.17
CA THR A 121 22.89 -16.11 5.94
C THR A 121 22.57 -14.70 6.43
N PRO A 122 23.34 -14.13 7.37
CA PRO A 122 23.16 -12.73 7.77
C PRO A 122 23.24 -11.73 6.61
N ALA A 123 23.96 -12.08 5.53
CA ALA A 123 24.07 -11.25 4.33
C ALA A 123 22.88 -11.40 3.37
N THR A 124 21.95 -12.30 3.66
CA THR A 124 20.77 -12.51 2.81
C THR A 124 19.85 -11.30 2.89
N ILE A 125 19.54 -10.74 1.72
CA ILE A 125 18.53 -9.70 1.55
C ILE A 125 17.27 -10.34 0.96
N GLY A 126 16.13 -10.02 1.56
CA GLY A 126 14.82 -10.45 1.10
C GLY A 126 13.86 -9.28 0.94
N LYS A 127 13.08 -9.28 -0.14
CA LYS A 127 11.98 -8.32 -0.32
C LYS A 127 10.70 -8.90 0.28
N ILE A 128 10.09 -8.22 1.24
CA ILE A 128 8.83 -8.65 1.86
C ILE A 128 7.74 -8.71 0.79
N MET A 129 7.23 -9.91 0.51
CA MET A 129 6.14 -10.11 -0.44
C MET A 129 4.78 -10.16 0.28
N ARG A 130 4.79 -10.55 1.55
CA ARG A 130 3.58 -10.74 2.35
C ARG A 130 3.89 -10.69 3.83
N ILE A 131 2.92 -10.24 4.61
CA ILE A 131 2.94 -10.23 6.07
C ILE A 131 1.73 -11.02 6.56
N ASP A 132 1.96 -12.07 7.35
CA ASP A 132 0.90 -12.89 7.92
C ASP A 132 0.29 -12.22 9.17
N MET A 133 -0.90 -12.67 9.61
CA MET A 133 -1.61 -12.06 10.76
C MET A 133 -0.85 -12.09 12.09
N ASP A 134 0.12 -12.99 12.23
CA ASP A 134 1.01 -13.11 13.39
C ASP A 134 2.30 -12.28 13.26
N GLY A 135 2.39 -11.45 12.21
CA GLY A 135 3.54 -10.63 11.89
C GLY A 135 4.63 -11.34 11.09
N THR A 136 4.48 -12.62 10.71
CA THR A 136 5.52 -13.33 9.92
C THR A 136 5.82 -12.58 8.63
N LEU A 137 7.09 -12.22 8.43
CA LEU A 137 7.56 -11.59 7.20
C LEU A 137 7.91 -12.70 6.20
N SER A 138 7.15 -12.82 5.11
CA SER A 138 7.45 -13.76 4.02
C SER A 138 8.15 -13.00 2.88
N ALA A 139 9.46 -13.18 2.78
CA ALA A 139 10.34 -12.42 1.90
C ALA A 139 10.82 -13.24 0.69
N GLN A 140 10.82 -12.64 -0.49
CA GLN A 140 11.44 -13.19 -1.68
C GLN A 140 12.94 -12.93 -1.65
N VAL A 141 13.72 -13.99 -1.74
CA VAL A 141 15.17 -13.93 -1.89
C VAL A 141 15.52 -14.32 -3.33
N ILE A 142 16.51 -13.66 -3.91
CA ILE A 142 16.97 -13.94 -5.28
C ILE A 142 17.48 -15.39 -5.35
N GLY A 143 17.01 -16.14 -6.35
CA GLY A 143 17.40 -17.54 -6.55
C GLY A 143 16.61 -18.57 -5.73
N ARG A 144 15.75 -18.15 -4.79
CA ARG A 144 14.81 -19.06 -4.11
C ARG A 144 13.49 -19.18 -4.87
N GLN A 145 12.95 -20.38 -4.89
CA GLN A 145 11.58 -20.66 -5.37
C GLN A 145 10.51 -20.39 -4.30
N THR A 146 10.86 -20.56 -3.02
CA THR A 146 9.93 -20.39 -1.90
C THR A 146 10.30 -19.16 -1.08
N LEU A 147 9.30 -18.48 -0.53
CA LEU A 147 9.51 -17.33 0.36
C LEU A 147 10.28 -17.75 1.64
N TRP A 148 11.22 -16.91 2.05
CA TRP A 148 11.92 -17.03 3.32
C TRP A 148 11.08 -16.38 4.42
N LYS A 149 10.88 -17.09 5.52
CA LYS A 149 10.10 -16.58 6.66
C LYS A 149 11.03 -16.00 7.72
N VAL A 150 10.78 -14.77 8.10
CA VAL A 150 11.59 -14.03 9.05
C VAL A 150 10.72 -13.51 10.18
N SER A 151 11.19 -13.65 11.42
CA SER A 151 10.55 -12.99 12.57
C SER A 151 10.88 -11.51 12.52
N PRO A 152 9.90 -10.60 12.71
CA PRO A 152 10.21 -9.18 12.64
C PRO A 152 11.21 -8.68 13.68
N GLY A 153 11.30 -9.35 14.84
CA GLY A 153 12.30 -9.02 15.86
C GLY A 153 13.74 -9.36 15.46
N ASP A 154 13.91 -10.20 14.43
CA ASP A 154 15.21 -10.61 13.90
C ASP A 154 15.59 -9.84 12.62
N ALA A 155 14.68 -9.02 12.09
CA ALA A 155 14.84 -8.33 10.82
C ALA A 155 15.13 -6.83 11.01
N GLU A 156 15.97 -6.30 10.13
CA GLU A 156 16.21 -4.87 9.98
C GLU A 156 15.77 -4.41 8.59
N LEU A 157 15.21 -3.21 8.53
CA LEU A 157 14.82 -2.57 7.28
C LEU A 157 16.07 -2.04 6.57
N LEU A 158 16.23 -2.37 5.29
CA LEU A 158 17.23 -1.70 4.46
C LEU A 158 16.75 -0.31 4.07
N SER A 159 17.71 0.60 3.87
CA SER A 159 17.41 2.00 3.50
C SER A 159 16.60 2.11 2.20
N GLY A 160 16.63 1.08 1.35
CA GLY A 160 15.99 1.06 0.02
C GLY A 160 16.71 1.94 -1.01
N PHE A 161 17.88 2.45 -0.65
CA PHE A 161 18.75 3.19 -1.56
C PHE A 161 19.79 2.26 -2.16
N GLU A 162 20.16 2.54 -3.40
CA GLU A 162 21.19 1.90 -4.20
C GLU A 162 22.25 2.94 -4.59
N VAL A 163 23.48 2.48 -4.84
CA VAL A 163 24.50 3.35 -5.42
C VAL A 163 24.03 3.83 -6.79
N GLY A 164 24.06 5.14 -7.01
CA GLY A 164 23.57 5.80 -8.21
C GLY A 164 22.15 6.37 -8.08
N ASP A 165 21.44 6.14 -6.98
CA ASP A 165 20.13 6.77 -6.74
C ASP A 165 20.25 8.29 -6.64
N TRP A 166 19.28 8.99 -7.24
CA TRP A 166 19.18 10.44 -7.16
C TRP A 166 18.32 10.82 -5.96
N VAL A 167 18.80 11.77 -5.16
CA VAL A 167 18.21 12.11 -3.87
C VAL A 167 18.14 13.62 -3.67
N ARG A 168 17.18 14.04 -2.86
CA ARG A 168 17.13 15.39 -2.29
C ARG A 168 16.73 15.36 -0.82
N SER A 169 16.94 16.46 -0.11
CA SER A 169 16.48 16.59 1.27
C SER A 169 14.96 16.53 1.37
N LYS A 170 14.44 15.77 2.34
CA LYS A 170 13.00 15.80 2.65
C LYS A 170 12.59 17.19 3.17
N PRO A 171 11.42 17.71 2.77
CA PRO A 171 10.87 18.92 3.38
C PRO A 171 10.47 18.64 4.84
N SER A 172 11.21 19.20 5.80
CA SER A 172 10.85 19.08 7.22
C SER A 172 9.82 20.15 7.61
N LEU A 173 8.64 19.72 8.07
CA LEU A 173 7.69 20.56 8.80
C LEU A 173 8.19 20.73 10.24
N GLY A 174 9.06 21.72 10.47
CA GLY A 174 9.37 22.22 11.82
C GLY A 174 10.71 21.78 12.44
N THR A 175 11.43 20.81 11.88
CA THR A 175 12.80 20.46 12.29
C THR A 175 13.83 21.15 11.39
N ARG A 176 14.87 21.75 11.98
CA ARG A 176 16.02 22.26 11.21
C ARG A 176 16.55 21.15 10.31
N PRO A 177 16.89 21.43 9.03
CA PRO A 177 17.62 20.48 8.19
C PRO A 177 18.85 19.98 8.95
N SER A 178 19.24 18.72 8.77
CA SER A 178 20.52 18.24 9.29
C SER A 178 21.64 19.19 8.85
N TYR A 179 22.62 19.42 9.73
CA TYR A 179 23.65 20.46 9.59
C TYR A 179 24.32 20.45 8.21
N ASP A 180 24.42 19.26 7.59
CA ASP A 180 25.04 19.02 6.30
C ASP A 180 24.26 19.55 5.09
N TRP A 181 22.92 19.67 5.17
CA TRP A 181 22.08 20.20 4.09
C TRP A 181 21.89 21.72 4.16
N PHE A 182 22.21 22.36 5.29
CA PHE A 182 22.02 23.80 5.49
C PHE A 182 22.81 24.65 4.47
N ASN A 183 23.98 24.18 4.05
CA ASN A 183 24.87 24.87 3.11
C ASN A 183 24.62 24.53 1.64
N VAL A 184 23.70 23.60 1.35
CA VAL A 184 23.51 23.01 0.01
C VAL A 184 22.24 23.51 -0.67
N GLY A 185 21.28 24.07 0.08
CA GLY A 185 20.00 24.56 -0.45
C GLY A 185 18.98 23.44 -0.65
N ARG A 186 17.70 23.71 -0.39
CA ARG A 186 16.63 22.69 -0.32
C ARG A 186 16.28 22.02 -1.65
N GLU A 187 16.63 22.63 -2.77
CA GLU A 187 16.31 22.13 -4.12
C GLU A 187 17.49 21.43 -4.80
N SER A 188 18.61 21.27 -4.09
CA SER A 188 19.80 20.63 -4.64
C SER A 188 19.64 19.12 -4.74
N ILE A 189 20.09 18.58 -5.87
CA ILE A 189 20.05 17.15 -6.19
C ILE A 189 21.43 16.54 -5.97
N ALA A 190 21.47 15.37 -5.33
CA ALA A 190 22.69 14.60 -5.15
C ALA A 190 22.51 13.15 -5.62
N VAL A 191 23.61 12.44 -5.79
CA VAL A 191 23.65 11.03 -6.18
C VAL A 191 24.26 10.21 -5.05
N VAL A 192 23.65 9.08 -4.70
CA VAL A 192 24.19 8.14 -3.72
C VAL A 192 25.47 7.53 -4.27
N HIS A 193 26.60 7.82 -3.63
CA HIS A 193 27.91 7.32 -4.04
C HIS A 193 28.24 5.98 -3.38
N SER A 194 27.95 5.83 -2.09
CA SER A 194 28.12 4.56 -1.36
C SER A 194 27.18 4.44 -0.18
N ILE A 195 26.88 3.21 0.23
CA ILE A 195 25.98 2.86 1.33
C ILE A 195 26.82 2.28 2.47
N GLN A 196 26.58 2.75 3.70
CA GLN A 196 27.28 2.28 4.90
C GLN A 196 26.33 1.42 5.76
N GLU A 197 26.90 0.55 6.60
CA GLU A 197 26.17 -0.44 7.40
C GLU A 197 25.18 0.15 8.43
N THR A 198 25.31 1.43 8.78
CA THR A 198 24.51 2.10 9.84
C THR A 198 23.39 3.00 9.29
N GLY A 199 22.97 2.78 8.05
CA GLY A 199 21.94 3.62 7.40
C GLY A 199 22.48 4.98 6.90
N TYR A 200 23.78 5.23 7.01
CA TYR A 200 24.39 6.42 6.43
C TYR A 200 24.71 6.21 4.95
N LEU A 201 24.42 7.24 4.14
CA LEU A 201 24.75 7.30 2.73
C LEU A 201 25.84 8.35 2.51
N GLU A 202 26.84 8.02 1.70
CA GLU A 202 27.79 9.00 1.17
C GLU A 202 27.22 9.56 -0.14
N LEU A 203 27.09 10.88 -0.24
CA LEU A 203 26.50 11.57 -1.39
C LEU A 203 27.57 12.30 -2.23
N ALA A 204 27.37 12.30 -3.55
CA ALA A 204 28.12 13.10 -4.52
C ALA A 204 27.18 14.12 -5.20
N CYS A 205 27.70 15.28 -5.58
CA CYS A 205 26.96 16.25 -6.37
C CYS A 205 27.90 17.06 -7.26
N CYS A 206 27.40 17.60 -8.36
CA CYS A 206 28.22 18.33 -9.33
C CYS A 206 28.57 19.76 -8.86
N PHE A 207 27.83 20.33 -7.91
CA PHE A 207 27.97 21.73 -7.50
C PHE A 207 28.86 21.96 -6.28
N ARG A 208 29.35 20.89 -5.62
CA ARG A 208 30.27 20.98 -4.48
C ARG A 208 31.43 20.01 -4.67
N LYS A 209 32.63 20.43 -4.26
CA LYS A 209 33.79 19.52 -4.21
C LYS A 209 33.71 18.61 -2.99
N GLY A 210 33.95 17.32 -3.22
CA GLY A 210 33.98 16.29 -2.19
C GLY A 210 32.61 15.67 -1.93
N ARG A 211 32.60 14.66 -1.07
CA ARG A 211 31.41 13.91 -0.68
C ARG A 211 31.04 14.23 0.76
N TRP A 212 29.82 13.91 1.16
CA TRP A 212 29.37 14.06 2.54
C TRP A 212 28.43 12.92 2.93
N ASN A 213 28.33 12.68 4.24
CA ASN A 213 27.49 11.62 4.79
C ASN A 213 26.16 12.21 5.30
N THR A 214 25.07 11.46 5.15
CA THR A 214 23.78 11.81 5.74
C THR A 214 22.98 10.53 5.99
N HIS A 215 22.08 10.55 6.97
CA HIS A 215 21.25 9.39 7.28
C HIS A 215 20.11 9.27 6.26
N TYR A 216 19.82 8.05 5.79
CA TYR A 216 18.84 7.82 4.71
C TYR A 216 17.43 8.35 5.03
N THR A 217 17.08 8.48 6.31
CA THR A 217 15.78 9.01 6.75
C THR A 217 15.57 10.47 6.35
N ASP A 218 16.64 11.26 6.21
CA ASP A 218 16.59 12.69 5.85
C ASP A 218 16.40 12.90 4.34
N LEU A 219 16.48 11.83 3.55
CA LEU A 219 16.47 11.86 2.10
C LEU A 219 15.20 11.30 1.51
N GLU A 220 14.79 11.85 0.38
CA GLU A 220 13.84 11.21 -0.52
C GLU A 220 14.52 10.91 -1.86
N LYS A 221 14.19 9.73 -2.41
CA LYS A 221 14.61 9.31 -3.75
C LYS A 221 13.78 10.09 -4.77
N ILE A 222 14.44 10.62 -5.79
CA ILE A 222 13.80 11.32 -6.91
C ILE A 222 14.13 10.60 -8.23
N PRO A 223 13.29 10.75 -9.27
CA PRO A 223 13.59 10.20 -10.58
C PRO A 223 14.92 10.74 -11.12
N ALA A 224 15.84 9.84 -11.46
CA ALA A 224 17.07 10.21 -12.12
C ALA A 224 16.82 10.69 -13.55
N LEU A 225 17.54 11.72 -13.98
CA LEU A 225 17.60 12.09 -15.38
C LEU A 225 18.35 11.01 -16.17
N LYS A 226 17.89 10.72 -17.39
CA LYS A 226 18.41 9.66 -18.25
C LYS A 226 18.82 10.21 -19.62
N VAL A 227 19.86 9.61 -20.18
CA VAL A 227 20.28 9.87 -21.56
C VAL A 227 19.12 9.59 -22.51
N GLY A 228 18.90 10.48 -23.48
CA GLY A 228 17.80 10.42 -24.44
C GLY A 228 16.54 11.17 -24.01
N GLN A 229 16.43 11.62 -22.76
CA GLN A 229 15.30 12.44 -22.33
C GLN A 229 15.38 13.84 -22.91
N PHE A 230 14.23 14.37 -23.34
CA PHE A 230 14.07 15.76 -23.72
C PHE A 230 13.90 16.61 -22.47
N VAL A 231 14.58 17.76 -22.45
CA VAL A 231 14.57 18.68 -21.32
C VAL A 231 14.48 20.12 -21.81
N HIS A 232 13.92 20.95 -20.94
CA HIS A 232 14.00 22.40 -21.03
C HIS A 232 14.40 22.98 -19.66
N PHE A 233 14.73 24.27 -19.60
CA PHE A 233 14.99 24.92 -18.32
C PHE A 233 13.71 25.10 -17.50
N GLN A 234 13.82 25.03 -16.17
CA GLN A 234 12.69 25.26 -15.29
C GLN A 234 12.05 26.64 -15.52
N LYS A 235 10.71 26.70 -15.45
CA LYS A 235 9.98 27.96 -15.61
C LYS A 235 10.31 28.93 -14.48
N GLY A 236 10.65 30.17 -14.82
CA GLY A 236 11.00 31.21 -13.85
C GLY A 236 12.44 31.16 -13.36
N LEU A 237 13.29 30.27 -13.90
CA LEU A 237 14.72 30.25 -13.63
C LEU A 237 15.36 31.58 -14.07
N THR A 238 15.95 32.29 -13.12
CA THR A 238 16.64 33.56 -13.38
C THR A 238 18.01 33.34 -14.01
N GLU A 239 18.79 32.43 -13.46
CA GLU A 239 20.07 32.00 -14.01
C GLU A 239 20.38 30.55 -13.58
N PRO A 240 20.77 29.66 -14.51
CA PRO A 240 21.24 28.33 -14.17
C PRO A 240 22.50 28.41 -13.30
N ARG A 241 22.67 27.47 -12.37
CA ARG A 241 23.83 27.45 -11.45
C ARG A 241 25.17 27.46 -12.17
N TRP A 242 25.20 26.98 -13.42
CA TRP A 242 26.39 26.87 -14.26
C TRP A 242 26.43 27.89 -15.41
N GLY A 243 25.51 28.85 -15.40
CA GLY A 243 25.32 29.89 -16.39
C GLY A 243 24.64 29.39 -17.67
N TRP A 244 24.09 30.32 -18.44
CA TRP A 244 23.37 30.05 -19.68
C TRP A 244 24.25 29.46 -20.80
N ARG A 245 25.53 29.83 -20.89
CA ARG A 245 26.51 29.31 -21.87
C ARG A 245 25.99 29.30 -23.32
N GLY A 246 25.29 30.37 -23.71
CA GLY A 246 24.69 30.53 -25.04
C GLY A 246 23.24 30.03 -25.12
N ALA A 247 22.78 29.20 -24.19
CA ALA A 247 21.39 28.78 -24.10
C ALA A 247 20.49 29.94 -23.65
N LYS A 248 19.20 29.79 -23.91
CA LYS A 248 18.14 30.73 -23.55
C LYS A 248 17.12 30.05 -22.65
N PRO A 249 16.29 30.79 -21.89
CA PRO A 249 15.27 30.21 -21.03
C PRO A 249 14.30 29.24 -21.72
N ASP A 250 14.04 29.45 -23.01
CA ASP A 250 13.16 28.63 -23.85
C ASP A 250 13.89 27.51 -24.62
N SER A 251 15.20 27.35 -24.41
CA SER A 251 15.99 26.31 -25.08
C SER A 251 15.55 24.92 -24.67
N ARG A 252 15.43 24.04 -25.67
CA ARG A 252 15.08 22.64 -25.53
C ARG A 252 16.18 21.77 -26.08
N GLY A 253 16.38 20.61 -25.49
CA GLY A 253 17.47 19.74 -25.88
C GLY A 253 17.31 18.32 -25.37
N ILE A 254 18.29 17.50 -25.70
CA ILE A 254 18.31 16.09 -25.33
C ILE A 254 19.49 15.86 -24.38
N ILE A 255 19.25 15.13 -23.29
CA ILE A 255 20.32 14.69 -22.41
C ILE A 255 21.20 13.68 -23.15
N THR A 256 22.48 13.99 -23.28
CA THR A 256 23.48 13.16 -23.97
C THR A 256 24.37 12.39 -22.99
N THR A 257 24.55 12.90 -21.77
CA THR A 257 25.39 12.26 -20.76
C THR A 257 24.89 12.63 -19.37
N VAL A 258 24.98 11.66 -18.46
CA VAL A 258 24.73 11.83 -17.02
C VAL A 258 25.94 11.26 -16.29
N HIS A 259 26.61 12.08 -15.49
CA HIS A 259 27.81 11.71 -14.73
C HIS A 259 27.46 11.18 -13.33
N ALA A 260 28.40 10.49 -12.70
CA ALA A 260 28.20 9.84 -11.39
C ALA A 260 28.00 10.83 -10.21
N ASP A 261 28.37 12.10 -10.40
CA ASP A 261 28.11 13.19 -9.46
C ASP A 261 26.81 13.95 -9.78
N GLY A 262 26.01 13.46 -10.74
CA GLY A 262 24.76 14.08 -11.16
C GLY A 262 24.91 15.17 -12.21
N GLU A 263 26.13 15.55 -12.62
CA GLU A 263 26.30 16.48 -13.74
C GLU A 263 25.63 15.94 -15.01
N VAL A 264 24.89 16.80 -15.70
CA VAL A 264 24.26 16.47 -16.98
C VAL A 264 24.87 17.25 -18.13
N ARG A 265 24.93 16.60 -19.30
CA ARG A 265 25.27 17.24 -20.58
C ARG A 265 24.09 17.19 -21.53
N VAL A 266 23.67 18.36 -22.02
CA VAL A 266 22.50 18.52 -22.87
C VAL A 266 22.92 19.07 -24.22
N ALA A 267 22.48 18.42 -25.29
CA ALA A 267 22.54 18.97 -26.64
C ALA A 267 21.30 19.83 -26.86
N PHE A 268 21.40 21.13 -26.62
CA PHE A 268 20.32 22.08 -26.92
C PHE A 268 20.25 22.35 -28.42
N PHE A 269 19.03 22.42 -28.96
CA PHE A 269 18.80 22.70 -30.37
C PHE A 269 19.32 24.09 -30.75
N GLY A 270 19.92 24.19 -31.94
CA GLY A 270 20.54 25.43 -32.43
C GLY A 270 21.83 25.87 -31.71
N LEU A 271 22.31 25.14 -30.70
CA LEU A 271 23.55 25.47 -29.99
C LEU A 271 24.74 24.62 -30.45
N PRO A 272 25.89 25.23 -30.77
CA PRO A 272 27.11 24.47 -31.05
C PRO A 272 27.70 23.92 -29.74
N GLY A 273 27.70 22.59 -29.60
CA GLY A 273 28.31 21.88 -28.47
C GLY A 273 27.31 21.44 -27.41
N LEU A 274 27.83 20.93 -26.28
CA LEU A 274 27.01 20.42 -25.18
C LEU A 274 26.98 21.42 -24.03
N TRP A 275 25.78 21.78 -23.58
CA TRP A 275 25.61 22.50 -22.34
C TRP A 275 25.85 21.55 -21.16
N ARG A 276 26.55 22.04 -20.14
CA ARG A 276 26.90 21.29 -18.91
C ARG A 276 26.32 22.05 -17.73
N GLY A 277 25.60 21.38 -16.86
CA GLY A 277 25.07 22.04 -15.67
C GLY A 277 24.39 21.12 -14.66
N ASP A 278 23.70 21.77 -13.74
CA ASP A 278 23.03 21.14 -12.61
C ASP A 278 21.67 20.57 -13.06
N PRO A 279 21.37 19.29 -12.76
CA PRO A 279 20.06 18.72 -13.07
C PRO A 279 18.89 19.47 -12.44
N ALA A 280 19.10 20.19 -11.33
CA ALA A 280 18.06 20.99 -10.70
C ALA A 280 17.59 22.18 -11.56
N ASP A 281 18.38 22.60 -12.57
CA ASP A 281 18.01 23.69 -13.47
C ASP A 281 17.07 23.24 -14.61
N LEU A 282 16.84 21.93 -14.75
CA LEU A 282 16.13 21.33 -15.87
C LEU A 282 14.80 20.70 -15.44
N GLU A 283 13.88 20.63 -16.39
CA GLU A 283 12.63 19.89 -16.30
C GLU A 283 12.55 18.92 -17.48
N VAL A 284 12.09 17.69 -17.23
CA VAL A 284 11.88 16.69 -18.29
C VAL A 284 10.62 17.05 -19.07
N GLU A 285 10.75 17.22 -20.38
CA GLU A 285 9.60 17.42 -21.24
C GLU A 285 8.90 16.07 -21.47
N PRO A 286 7.59 15.94 -21.15
CA PRO A 286 6.88 14.68 -21.29
C PRO A 286 6.82 14.26 -22.76
N MET A 287 7.46 13.14 -23.05
CA MET A 287 7.40 12.48 -24.35
C MET A 287 6.56 11.21 -24.23
N PHE A 288 5.81 10.91 -25.30
CA PHE A 288 5.13 9.65 -25.41
C PHE A 288 5.87 8.72 -26.37
N GLU A 289 6.09 7.48 -25.94
CA GLU A 289 6.69 6.46 -26.78
C GLU A 289 5.65 5.81 -27.69
N VAL A 290 6.08 5.32 -28.86
CA VAL A 290 5.21 4.57 -29.76
C VAL A 290 4.64 3.35 -29.04
N GLY A 291 3.32 3.17 -29.10
CA GLY A 291 2.58 2.13 -28.39
C GLY A 291 2.11 2.52 -26.99
N GLU A 292 2.47 3.70 -26.47
CA GLU A 292 1.87 4.24 -25.25
C GLU A 292 0.40 4.60 -25.45
N TRP A 293 -0.39 4.39 -24.41
CA TRP A 293 -1.81 4.70 -24.39
C TRP A 293 -1.97 6.09 -23.81
N VAL A 294 -2.69 6.93 -24.54
CA VAL A 294 -2.88 8.34 -24.18
C VAL A 294 -4.36 8.69 -24.21
N ARG A 295 -4.71 9.69 -23.42
CA ARG A 295 -6.04 10.29 -23.39
C ARG A 295 -5.94 11.74 -23.81
N LEU A 296 -6.90 12.20 -24.60
CA LEU A 296 -7.04 13.62 -24.91
C LEU A 296 -7.53 14.38 -23.67
N ARG A 297 -6.79 15.41 -23.25
CA ARG A 297 -7.10 16.18 -22.04
C ARG A 297 -8.43 16.94 -22.16
N GLU A 298 -9.01 17.23 -21.00
CA GLU A 298 -10.14 18.15 -20.87
C GLU A 298 -9.80 19.54 -21.41
N GLY A 299 -10.78 20.17 -22.08
CA GLY A 299 -10.64 21.51 -22.67
C GLY A 299 -9.94 21.57 -24.03
N VAL A 300 -9.42 20.44 -24.56
CA VAL A 300 -8.88 20.40 -25.92
C VAL A 300 -10.04 20.33 -26.93
N PRO A 301 -10.05 21.16 -28.00
CA PRO A 301 -11.09 21.11 -29.01
C PRO A 301 -11.19 19.72 -29.65
N SER A 302 -12.41 19.31 -29.97
CA SER A 302 -12.64 18.06 -30.66
C SER A 302 -12.04 18.08 -32.07
N TRP A 303 -11.53 16.93 -32.50
CA TRP A 303 -11.08 16.66 -33.85
C TRP A 303 -11.86 15.47 -34.39
N LYS A 304 -12.72 15.70 -35.38
CA LYS A 304 -13.65 14.68 -35.91
C LYS A 304 -14.52 14.08 -34.78
N SER A 305 -14.56 12.75 -34.63
CA SER A 305 -15.30 12.10 -33.53
C SER A 305 -14.52 12.05 -32.22
N ILE A 306 -13.30 12.58 -32.19
CA ILE A 306 -12.41 12.55 -31.02
C ILE A 306 -12.61 13.82 -30.21
N GLY A 307 -13.18 13.66 -29.02
CA GLY A 307 -13.30 14.72 -28.02
C GLY A 307 -12.42 14.46 -26.79
N PRO A 308 -12.41 15.39 -25.83
CA PRO A 308 -11.84 15.16 -24.51
C PRO A 308 -12.26 13.81 -23.91
N GLY A 309 -11.32 13.13 -23.25
CA GLY A 309 -11.56 11.80 -22.68
C GLY A 309 -11.33 10.63 -23.64
N SER A 310 -11.24 10.86 -24.95
CA SER A 310 -10.95 9.81 -25.93
C SER A 310 -9.59 9.18 -25.67
N VAL A 311 -9.50 7.85 -25.80
CA VAL A 311 -8.28 7.09 -25.58
C VAL A 311 -7.74 6.56 -26.91
N GLY A 312 -6.43 6.66 -27.11
CA GLY A 312 -5.75 6.24 -28.32
C GLY A 312 -4.34 5.73 -28.06
N VAL A 313 -3.70 5.24 -29.12
CA VAL A 313 -2.35 4.65 -29.07
C VAL A 313 -1.38 5.50 -29.88
N VAL A 314 -0.28 5.90 -29.25
CA VAL A 314 0.77 6.73 -29.86
C VAL A 314 1.43 5.97 -31.00
N HIS A 315 1.53 6.62 -32.16
CA HIS A 315 2.10 6.04 -33.39
C HIS A 315 3.41 6.70 -33.79
N GLY A 316 3.66 7.92 -33.33
CA GLY A 316 4.89 8.64 -33.65
C GLY A 316 4.93 10.01 -33.02
N VAL A 317 6.04 10.69 -33.26
CA VAL A 317 6.33 12.02 -32.74
C VAL A 317 6.72 12.90 -33.93
N GLY A 318 6.25 14.15 -33.99
CA GLY A 318 6.46 15.04 -35.12
C GLY A 318 7.82 15.75 -35.09
N TYR A 319 8.45 15.90 -36.25
CA TYR A 319 9.72 16.58 -36.39
C TYR A 319 9.65 17.60 -37.53
N GLU A 320 10.21 18.79 -37.29
CA GLU A 320 10.51 19.76 -38.34
C GLU A 320 12.01 19.72 -38.61
N LYS A 321 12.40 19.16 -39.77
CA LYS A 321 13.79 18.77 -40.08
C LYS A 321 14.32 17.76 -39.06
N ASP A 322 15.35 18.11 -38.30
CA ASP A 322 15.98 17.27 -37.27
C ASP A 322 15.58 17.70 -35.84
N GLU A 323 14.64 18.64 -35.71
CA GLU A 323 14.17 19.14 -34.42
C GLU A 323 12.74 18.67 -34.16
N TRP A 324 12.49 18.24 -32.92
CA TRP A 324 11.14 17.86 -32.50
C TRP A 324 10.24 19.11 -32.45
N ASP A 325 9.09 19.05 -33.12
CA ASP A 325 8.18 20.20 -33.28
C ASP A 325 7.15 20.35 -32.14
N GLY A 326 7.24 19.49 -31.12
CA GLY A 326 6.29 19.47 -30.00
C GLY A 326 5.05 18.62 -30.23
N THR A 327 4.86 18.04 -31.43
CA THR A 327 3.66 17.29 -31.79
C THR A 327 3.82 15.78 -31.60
N THR A 328 2.69 15.10 -31.34
CA THR A 328 2.57 13.64 -31.24
C THR A 328 1.49 13.17 -32.20
N SER A 329 1.74 12.05 -32.87
CA SER A 329 0.77 11.36 -33.72
C SER A 329 0.12 10.21 -32.96
N VAL A 330 -1.22 10.19 -32.90
CA VAL A 330 -2.02 9.21 -32.13
C VAL A 330 -3.09 8.59 -33.02
N SER A 331 -3.23 7.27 -32.97
CA SER A 331 -4.38 6.57 -33.55
C SER A 331 -5.45 6.43 -32.48
N PHE A 332 -6.58 7.12 -32.66
CA PHE A 332 -7.74 7.01 -31.77
C PHE A 332 -8.73 5.97 -32.28
N CYS A 333 -9.37 5.28 -31.34
CA CYS A 333 -10.28 4.18 -31.64
C CYS A 333 -11.42 4.60 -32.58
N GLY A 334 -11.56 3.88 -33.71
CA GLY A 334 -12.62 4.12 -34.68
C GLY A 334 -12.37 5.26 -35.66
N GLU A 335 -11.21 5.94 -35.61
CA GLU A 335 -10.78 6.89 -36.63
C GLU A 335 -9.77 6.25 -37.59
N GLN A 336 -9.91 6.57 -38.89
CA GLN A 336 -8.99 6.06 -39.92
C GLN A 336 -7.70 6.86 -40.01
N GLU A 337 -7.78 8.17 -39.78
CA GLU A 337 -6.63 9.06 -39.78
C GLU A 337 -6.03 9.17 -38.39
N ARG A 338 -4.72 9.39 -38.35
CA ARG A 338 -4.02 9.67 -37.10
C ARG A 338 -4.21 11.13 -36.74
N TRP A 339 -4.59 11.39 -35.51
CA TRP A 339 -4.53 12.73 -34.95
C TRP A 339 -3.06 13.14 -34.83
N ALA A 340 -2.75 14.39 -35.15
CA ALA A 340 -1.43 14.99 -34.92
C ALA A 340 -1.64 16.34 -34.26
N GLY A 341 -1.02 16.56 -33.10
CA GLY A 341 -1.16 17.80 -32.36
C GLY A 341 -0.21 17.90 -31.19
N PRO A 342 -0.26 19.02 -30.43
CA PRO A 342 0.66 19.27 -29.33
C PRO A 342 0.64 18.15 -28.30
N SER A 343 1.82 17.66 -27.91
CA SER A 343 1.96 16.58 -26.92
C SER A 343 1.39 16.99 -25.55
N SER A 344 1.37 18.29 -25.25
CA SER A 344 0.73 18.86 -24.06
C SER A 344 -0.79 18.64 -24.00
N HIS A 345 -1.46 18.38 -25.13
CA HIS A 345 -2.89 18.06 -25.17
C HIS A 345 -3.22 16.63 -24.72
N LEU A 346 -2.19 15.81 -24.50
CA LEU A 346 -2.33 14.41 -24.12
C LEU A 346 -1.92 14.19 -22.67
N GLU A 347 -2.48 13.15 -22.07
CA GLU A 347 -2.04 12.57 -20.80
C GLU A 347 -1.94 11.04 -20.92
N LYS A 348 -1.16 10.39 -20.04
CA LYS A 348 -1.06 8.92 -20.05
C LYS A 348 -2.39 8.29 -19.62
N ALA A 349 -2.82 7.27 -20.35
CA ALA A 349 -4.01 6.47 -20.04
C ALA A 349 -3.63 5.07 -19.53
N LYS A 350 -4.51 4.46 -18.73
CA LYS A 350 -4.35 3.06 -18.29
C LYS A 350 -4.33 2.15 -19.53
N LYS A 351 -3.23 1.44 -19.74
CA LYS A 351 -3.12 0.45 -20.82
C LYS A 351 -3.94 -0.78 -20.48
N LEU A 352 -4.80 -1.20 -21.40
CA LEU A 352 -5.58 -2.44 -21.30
C LEU A 352 -4.81 -3.60 -21.93
N ALA A 353 -5.06 -4.82 -21.44
CA ALA A 353 -4.37 -6.02 -21.85
C ALA A 353 -5.35 -7.16 -22.18
N VAL A 354 -4.96 -8.01 -23.14
CA VAL A 354 -5.67 -9.24 -23.46
C VAL A 354 -5.77 -10.13 -22.22
N GLY A 355 -6.94 -10.73 -21.99
CA GLY A 355 -7.26 -11.55 -20.83
C GLY A 355 -7.96 -10.80 -19.69
N GLN A 356 -7.97 -9.46 -19.69
CA GLN A 356 -8.67 -8.69 -18.67
C GLN A 356 -10.20 -8.81 -18.80
N LYS A 357 -10.90 -8.92 -17.67
CA LYS A 357 -12.37 -8.80 -17.64
C LYS A 357 -12.78 -7.33 -17.64
N THR A 358 -13.76 -6.99 -18.46
CA THR A 358 -14.27 -5.63 -18.59
C THR A 358 -15.78 -5.62 -18.73
N ARG A 359 -16.39 -4.49 -18.38
CA ARG A 359 -17.77 -4.16 -18.75
C ARG A 359 -17.89 -2.70 -19.18
N VAL A 360 -19.00 -2.35 -19.81
CA VAL A 360 -19.29 -0.96 -20.22
C VAL A 360 -19.61 -0.11 -19.00
N ASN A 361 -18.96 1.04 -18.89
CA ASN A 361 -19.19 2.01 -17.82
C ASN A 361 -20.67 2.44 -17.78
N LEU A 362 -21.27 2.52 -16.59
CA LEU A 362 -22.67 2.90 -16.38
C LEU A 362 -23.03 4.28 -16.95
N ALA A 363 -22.05 5.19 -17.08
CA ALA A 363 -22.27 6.51 -17.67
C ALA A 363 -22.45 6.47 -19.21
N VAL A 364 -22.04 5.40 -19.88
CA VAL A 364 -22.08 5.27 -21.34
C VAL A 364 -23.48 4.86 -21.78
N LYS A 365 -24.25 5.82 -22.31
CA LYS A 365 -25.62 5.54 -22.78
C LYS A 365 -25.67 4.63 -24.02
N GLN A 366 -24.72 4.81 -24.94
CA GLN A 366 -24.62 4.04 -26.17
C GLN A 366 -23.13 3.86 -26.53
N PRO A 367 -22.59 2.62 -26.50
CA PRO A 367 -21.23 2.35 -26.92
C PRO A 367 -21.01 2.69 -28.39
N ARG A 368 -19.84 3.21 -28.75
CA ARG A 368 -19.46 3.60 -30.12
C ARG A 368 -19.73 2.50 -31.15
N PHE A 369 -19.46 1.25 -30.80
CA PHE A 369 -19.66 0.09 -31.69
C PHE A 369 -20.97 -0.68 -31.42
N GLY A 370 -21.84 -0.14 -30.57
CA GLY A 370 -23.13 -0.71 -30.23
C GLY A 370 -23.08 -1.88 -29.25
N TRP A 371 -24.25 -2.21 -28.71
CA TRP A 371 -24.40 -3.22 -27.65
C TRP A 371 -24.24 -4.67 -28.13
N SER A 372 -24.46 -4.97 -29.41
CA SER A 372 -24.37 -6.34 -29.96
C SER A 372 -25.15 -7.42 -29.17
N GLY A 373 -26.23 -7.04 -28.48
CA GLY A 373 -27.04 -7.94 -27.62
C GLY A 373 -26.64 -7.95 -26.14
N HIS A 374 -25.70 -7.11 -25.73
CA HIS A 374 -25.22 -6.98 -24.36
C HIS A 374 -25.86 -5.77 -23.64
N SER A 375 -25.59 -5.66 -22.34
CA SER A 375 -26.02 -4.56 -21.48
C SER A 375 -24.90 -4.15 -20.53
N HIS A 376 -25.10 -3.12 -19.70
CA HIS A 376 -24.15 -2.74 -18.66
C HIS A 376 -23.80 -3.88 -17.68
N GLY A 377 -24.70 -4.84 -17.48
CA GLY A 377 -24.45 -6.01 -16.63
C GLY A 377 -23.63 -7.11 -17.31
N SER A 378 -23.36 -6.99 -18.61
CA SER A 378 -22.59 -7.98 -19.35
C SER A 378 -21.09 -7.82 -19.08
N VAL A 379 -20.49 -8.89 -18.58
CA VAL A 379 -19.04 -8.99 -18.38
C VAL A 379 -18.44 -9.82 -19.50
N GLY A 380 -17.37 -9.31 -20.10
CA GLY A 380 -16.61 -10.03 -21.10
C GLY A 380 -15.11 -9.95 -20.87
N THR A 381 -14.36 -10.80 -21.58
CA THR A 381 -12.90 -10.85 -21.51
C THR A 381 -12.31 -10.24 -22.77
N ILE A 382 -11.30 -9.37 -22.65
CA ILE A 382 -10.59 -8.81 -23.81
C ILE A 382 -9.86 -9.95 -24.53
N ALA A 383 -10.28 -10.27 -25.74
CA ALA A 383 -9.69 -11.33 -26.56
C ALA A 383 -8.61 -10.80 -27.52
N ALA A 384 -8.75 -9.56 -27.99
CA ALA A 384 -7.75 -8.89 -28.84
C ALA A 384 -7.87 -7.37 -28.73
N ILE A 385 -6.79 -6.67 -29.11
CA ILE A 385 -6.70 -5.22 -29.12
C ILE A 385 -6.11 -4.80 -30.48
N ASP A 386 -6.79 -3.90 -31.19
CA ASP A 386 -6.31 -3.35 -32.47
C ASP A 386 -5.23 -2.27 -32.27
N ALA A 387 -4.53 -1.90 -33.35
CA ALA A 387 -3.53 -0.83 -33.34
C ALA A 387 -4.09 0.54 -32.92
N ASP A 388 -5.38 0.80 -33.14
CA ASP A 388 -6.08 2.01 -32.69
C ASP A 388 -6.62 1.91 -31.25
N GLY A 389 -6.35 0.81 -30.55
CA GLY A 389 -6.81 0.54 -29.19
C GLY A 389 -8.20 -0.09 -29.10
N LYS A 390 -8.89 -0.33 -30.22
CA LYS A 390 -10.22 -0.97 -30.22
C LYS A 390 -10.17 -2.36 -29.60
N LEU A 391 -11.12 -2.62 -28.70
CA LEU A 391 -11.17 -3.87 -27.93
C LEU A 391 -12.12 -4.86 -28.62
N ARG A 392 -11.69 -6.12 -28.73
CA ARG A 392 -12.55 -7.26 -29.09
C ARG A 392 -12.84 -8.09 -27.86
N ILE A 393 -14.10 -8.14 -27.44
CA ILE A 393 -14.55 -8.77 -26.21
C ILE A 393 -15.19 -10.11 -26.51
N TYR A 394 -14.71 -11.14 -25.82
CA TYR A 394 -15.32 -12.46 -25.77
C TYR A 394 -16.32 -12.55 -24.61
N THR A 395 -17.52 -13.03 -24.89
CA THR A 395 -18.52 -13.36 -23.87
C THR A 395 -19.01 -14.80 -24.09
N PRO A 396 -19.23 -15.61 -23.03
CA PRO A 396 -19.77 -16.96 -23.19
C PRO A 396 -21.19 -16.99 -23.78
N ALA A 397 -21.93 -15.88 -23.69
CA ALA A 397 -23.35 -15.78 -24.06
C ALA A 397 -23.61 -15.22 -25.47
N GLY A 398 -22.57 -14.93 -26.28
CA GLY A 398 -22.71 -14.27 -27.58
C GLY A 398 -22.04 -15.02 -28.73
N SER A 399 -22.70 -15.11 -29.89
CA SER A 399 -22.12 -15.67 -31.13
C SER A 399 -21.36 -14.65 -31.98
N LYS A 400 -21.42 -13.35 -31.63
CA LYS A 400 -20.72 -12.26 -32.32
C LYS A 400 -19.69 -11.62 -31.41
N THR A 401 -18.53 -11.28 -31.98
CA THR A 401 -17.48 -10.52 -31.29
C THR A 401 -18.00 -9.15 -30.90
N TRP A 402 -18.03 -8.83 -29.60
CA TRP A 402 -18.48 -7.54 -29.09
C TRP A 402 -17.30 -6.55 -29.12
N MET A 403 -17.42 -5.46 -29.86
CA MET A 403 -16.35 -4.45 -29.97
C MET A 403 -16.63 -3.28 -29.05
N LEU A 404 -15.61 -2.74 -28.40
CA LEU A 404 -15.73 -1.61 -27.48
C LEU A 404 -14.59 -0.60 -27.65
N ASP A 405 -14.91 0.66 -27.39
CA ASP A 405 -13.92 1.73 -27.28
C ASP A 405 -13.24 1.67 -25.89
N PRO A 406 -11.91 1.78 -25.79
CA PRO A 406 -11.21 1.75 -24.52
C PRO A 406 -11.60 2.87 -23.54
N SER A 407 -12.16 3.99 -24.02
CA SER A 407 -12.69 5.08 -23.18
C SER A 407 -14.05 4.77 -22.55
N GLU A 408 -14.75 3.72 -23.00
CA GLU A 408 -16.11 3.37 -22.57
C GLU A 408 -16.17 2.24 -21.54
N VAL A 409 -15.03 1.62 -21.23
CA VAL A 409 -14.97 0.40 -20.42
C VAL A 409 -14.33 0.64 -19.07
N GLU A 410 -14.74 -0.17 -18.10
CA GLU A 410 -14.05 -0.33 -16.82
C GLU A 410 -13.53 -1.76 -16.68
N THR A 411 -12.33 -1.90 -16.12
CA THR A 411 -11.74 -3.20 -15.77
C THR A 411 -12.40 -3.73 -14.52
N ILE A 412 -12.89 -4.97 -14.56
CA ILE A 412 -13.37 -5.67 -13.38
C ILE A 412 -12.17 -6.38 -12.76
N GLU A 413 -11.63 -5.74 -11.73
CA GLU A 413 -10.66 -6.38 -10.86
C GLU A 413 -11.49 -7.23 -9.88
N GLU A 414 -11.45 -8.56 -10.05
CA GLU A 414 -11.85 -9.44 -8.95
C GLU A 414 -10.83 -9.18 -7.85
N GLU A 415 -11.23 -8.46 -6.80
CA GLU A 415 -10.33 -8.22 -5.69
C GLU A 415 -9.92 -9.56 -5.10
N GLU A 416 -8.68 -9.96 -5.37
CA GLU A 416 -8.09 -11.14 -4.78
C GLU A 416 -8.20 -11.03 -3.26
N LEU A 417 -8.45 -12.17 -2.61
CA LEU A 417 -8.45 -12.25 -1.16
C LEU A 417 -7.09 -11.80 -0.62
N LYS A 418 -7.12 -11.11 0.51
CA LYS A 418 -5.95 -10.60 1.22
C LYS A 418 -5.98 -11.13 2.64
N ILE A 419 -4.82 -11.20 3.26
CA ILE A 419 -4.71 -11.45 4.70
C ILE A 419 -5.43 -10.32 5.44
N GLY A 420 -6.22 -10.66 6.45
CA GLY A 420 -7.15 -9.70 7.08
C GLY A 420 -8.59 -9.81 6.59
N ASP A 421 -8.83 -10.38 5.42
CA ASP A 421 -10.18 -10.45 4.87
C ASP A 421 -11.07 -11.41 5.65
N TRP A 422 -12.29 -10.96 5.88
CA TRP A 422 -13.34 -11.80 6.43
C TRP A 422 -13.95 -12.63 5.32
N VAL A 423 -14.06 -13.92 5.55
CA VAL A 423 -14.42 -14.89 4.52
C VAL A 423 -15.40 -15.94 5.03
N ARG A 424 -16.15 -16.48 4.08
CA ARG A 424 -16.99 -17.66 4.24
C ARG A 424 -16.81 -18.58 3.04
N VAL A 425 -17.10 -19.87 3.20
CA VAL A 425 -17.10 -20.82 2.09
C VAL A 425 -18.27 -20.51 1.15
N LYS A 426 -18.00 -20.42 -0.15
CA LYS A 426 -19.03 -20.13 -1.16
C LYS A 426 -20.17 -21.16 -1.11
N PRO A 427 -21.44 -20.74 -1.24
CA PRO A 427 -22.59 -21.66 -1.26
C PRO A 427 -22.55 -22.73 -2.34
N SER A 428 -21.81 -22.48 -3.44
CA SER A 428 -21.64 -23.43 -4.54
C SER A 428 -20.68 -24.59 -4.23
N ILE A 429 -19.90 -24.51 -3.14
CA ILE A 429 -18.93 -25.53 -2.76
C ILE A 429 -19.60 -26.58 -1.88
N SER A 430 -19.78 -27.78 -2.43
CA SER A 430 -20.31 -28.93 -1.67
C SER A 430 -19.21 -29.68 -0.90
N THR A 431 -18.01 -29.79 -1.48
CA THR A 431 -16.85 -30.45 -0.87
C THR A 431 -15.58 -29.61 -1.11
N PRO A 432 -14.98 -29.02 -0.06
CA PRO A 432 -13.71 -28.31 -0.14
C PRO A 432 -12.55 -29.27 -0.47
N SER A 433 -11.53 -28.74 -1.12
CA SER A 433 -10.33 -29.49 -1.54
C SER A 433 -9.61 -30.19 -0.38
N TYR A 434 -9.59 -29.55 0.79
CA TYR A 434 -8.90 -30.04 2.00
C TYR A 434 -9.84 -30.55 3.10
N GLN A 435 -11.09 -30.88 2.74
CA GLN A 435 -12.15 -31.40 3.61
C GLN A 435 -12.69 -30.37 4.64
N TRP A 436 -13.91 -30.64 5.14
CA TRP A 436 -14.62 -29.73 6.05
C TRP A 436 -14.05 -29.70 7.47
N GLY A 437 -13.70 -30.85 8.05
CA GLY A 437 -13.43 -30.94 9.47
C GLY A 437 -14.62 -30.44 10.30
N GLU A 438 -14.37 -29.48 11.20
CA GLU A 438 -15.41 -28.84 12.03
C GLU A 438 -16.04 -27.58 11.38
N VAL A 439 -15.53 -27.16 10.22
CA VAL A 439 -16.04 -26.01 9.47
C VAL A 439 -17.28 -26.42 8.67
N ASN A 440 -18.20 -25.48 8.48
CA ASN A 440 -19.41 -25.67 7.68
C ASN A 440 -19.69 -24.44 6.81
N PRO A 441 -20.63 -24.48 5.83
CA PRO A 441 -20.92 -23.35 4.95
C PRO A 441 -21.32 -22.05 5.66
N SER A 442 -21.82 -22.11 6.89
CA SER A 442 -22.17 -20.91 7.67
C SER A 442 -21.01 -20.35 8.49
N SER A 443 -19.90 -21.06 8.58
CA SER A 443 -18.73 -20.63 9.36
C SER A 443 -18.13 -19.36 8.75
N THR A 444 -17.80 -18.41 9.62
CA THR A 444 -17.19 -17.14 9.25
C THR A 444 -15.81 -17.08 9.89
N GLY A 445 -14.79 -16.80 9.09
CA GLY A 445 -13.41 -16.72 9.54
C GLY A 445 -12.66 -15.55 8.92
N VAL A 446 -11.39 -15.41 9.29
CA VAL A 446 -10.51 -14.36 8.79
C VAL A 446 -9.27 -14.98 8.14
N VAL A 447 -8.88 -14.50 6.96
CA VAL A 447 -7.68 -14.97 6.26
C VAL A 447 -6.45 -14.61 7.09
N HIS A 448 -5.77 -15.63 7.63
CA HIS A 448 -4.62 -15.47 8.51
C HIS A 448 -3.29 -15.52 7.73
N ARG A 449 -3.23 -16.40 6.74
CA ARG A 449 -2.06 -16.62 5.88
C ARG A 449 -2.53 -17.13 4.52
N MET A 450 -1.73 -16.89 3.49
CA MET A 450 -1.98 -17.36 2.13
C MET A 450 -0.67 -17.91 1.57
N GLU A 451 -0.64 -18.94 0.73
CA GLU A 451 0.60 -19.38 0.08
C GLU A 451 0.25 -20.22 -1.14
N ASP A 452 0.85 -19.96 -2.30
CA ASP A 452 0.68 -20.77 -3.53
C ASP A 452 -0.79 -21.07 -3.90
N GLY A 453 -1.68 -20.11 -3.68
CA GLY A 453 -3.13 -20.23 -3.95
C GLY A 453 -3.93 -20.94 -2.85
N ASP A 454 -3.26 -21.45 -1.81
CA ASP A 454 -3.87 -21.93 -0.58
C ASP A 454 -4.10 -20.79 0.42
N LEU A 455 -5.14 -20.92 1.23
CA LEU A 455 -5.47 -20.04 2.33
C LEU A 455 -5.49 -20.80 3.65
N TRP A 456 -4.98 -20.16 4.69
CA TRP A 456 -5.13 -20.56 6.07
C TRP A 456 -6.08 -19.57 6.74
N VAL A 457 -7.29 -20.03 7.02
CA VAL A 457 -8.36 -19.22 7.61
C VAL A 457 -8.41 -19.49 9.11
N SER A 458 -8.36 -18.41 9.89
CA SER A 458 -8.58 -18.46 11.32
C SER A 458 -10.07 -18.41 11.59
N PHE A 459 -10.59 -19.48 12.22
CA PHE A 459 -11.92 -19.49 12.81
C PHE A 459 -11.78 -19.34 14.31
N CYS A 460 -12.50 -18.40 14.92
CA CYS A 460 -12.39 -18.10 16.35
C CYS A 460 -12.66 -19.29 17.30
N PHE A 461 -13.22 -20.38 16.78
CA PHE A 461 -13.54 -21.61 17.49
C PHE A 461 -12.57 -22.77 17.27
N LEU A 462 -11.57 -22.61 16.39
CA LEU A 462 -10.55 -23.61 16.15
C LEU A 462 -9.22 -23.18 16.76
N ASP A 463 -8.50 -24.16 17.32
CA ASP A 463 -7.13 -23.96 17.79
C ASP A 463 -6.10 -23.96 16.64
N LYS A 464 -6.50 -24.41 15.44
CA LYS A 464 -5.66 -24.51 14.25
C LYS A 464 -6.30 -23.77 13.09
N LEU A 465 -5.45 -23.18 12.25
CA LEU A 465 -5.88 -22.57 10.99
C LEU A 465 -6.43 -23.64 10.04
N TRP A 466 -7.57 -23.34 9.42
CA TRP A 466 -8.20 -24.23 8.44
C TRP A 466 -7.65 -23.96 7.04
N LEU A 467 -7.23 -25.02 6.35
CA LEU A 467 -6.61 -24.94 5.02
C LEU A 467 -7.69 -25.07 3.94
N CYS A 468 -7.70 -24.16 2.96
CA CYS A 468 -8.61 -24.21 1.80
C CYS A 468 -8.00 -23.58 0.55
N LYS A 469 -8.68 -23.67 -0.60
CA LYS A 469 -8.28 -22.94 -1.82
C LYS A 469 -8.93 -21.57 -1.87
N ALA A 470 -8.22 -20.55 -2.35
CA ALA A 470 -8.77 -19.18 -2.45
C ALA A 470 -10.07 -19.11 -3.28
N GLY A 471 -10.17 -19.92 -4.34
CA GLY A 471 -11.37 -20.00 -5.17
C GLY A 471 -12.63 -20.53 -4.46
N GLU A 472 -12.48 -21.21 -3.33
CA GLU A 472 -13.60 -21.77 -2.54
C GLU A 472 -14.23 -20.74 -1.60
N MET A 473 -13.55 -19.61 -1.36
CA MET A 473 -13.93 -18.61 -0.37
C MET A 473 -14.52 -17.37 -1.05
N GLU A 474 -15.54 -16.78 -0.42
CA GLU A 474 -16.04 -15.45 -0.74
C GLU A 474 -15.70 -14.47 0.38
N ARG A 475 -15.34 -13.24 0.00
CA ARG A 475 -15.15 -12.14 0.95
C ARG A 475 -16.51 -11.67 1.45
N ILE A 476 -16.60 -11.43 2.76
CA ILE A 476 -17.77 -10.83 3.40
C ILE A 476 -17.39 -9.53 4.12
N ARG A 477 -18.39 -8.73 4.51
CA ARG A 477 -18.17 -7.51 5.31
C ARG A 477 -17.65 -7.91 6.71
N PRO A 478 -16.54 -7.32 7.20
CA PRO A 478 -16.10 -7.51 8.58
C PRO A 478 -17.04 -6.83 9.59
N PHE A 479 -17.15 -7.37 10.79
CA PHE A 479 -17.74 -6.64 11.92
C PHE A 479 -16.76 -5.58 12.43
N ARG A 480 -17.30 -4.44 12.87
CA ARG A 480 -16.53 -3.31 13.39
C ARG A 480 -17.03 -2.91 14.77
N ILE A 481 -16.13 -2.37 15.59
CA ILE A 481 -16.52 -1.74 16.86
C ILE A 481 -17.56 -0.66 16.58
N GLY A 482 -18.64 -0.65 17.37
CA GLY A 482 -19.79 0.21 17.20
C GLY A 482 -20.91 -0.35 16.31
N ASP A 483 -20.67 -1.46 15.59
CA ASP A 483 -21.74 -2.11 14.81
C ASP A 483 -22.90 -2.50 15.74
N ARG A 484 -24.12 -2.13 15.34
CA ARG A 484 -25.36 -2.60 15.97
C ARG A 484 -25.65 -4.01 15.51
N VAL A 485 -25.84 -4.89 16.46
CA VAL A 485 -25.95 -6.33 16.20
C VAL A 485 -27.08 -6.96 16.98
N LYS A 486 -27.62 -8.03 16.42
CA LYS A 486 -28.55 -8.94 17.08
C LYS A 486 -28.10 -10.38 16.89
N ILE A 487 -28.56 -11.27 17.77
CA ILE A 487 -28.35 -12.71 17.60
C ILE A 487 -29.15 -13.18 16.38
N LYS A 488 -28.54 -14.06 15.59
CA LYS A 488 -29.13 -14.60 14.37
C LYS A 488 -30.41 -15.38 14.68
N ASP A 489 -31.46 -15.12 13.90
CA ASP A 489 -32.74 -15.83 14.03
C ASP A 489 -32.54 -17.33 13.77
N GLY A 490 -33.14 -18.18 14.61
CA GLY A 490 -33.03 -19.64 14.52
C GLY A 490 -31.75 -20.27 15.11
N LEU A 491 -30.87 -19.49 15.75
CA LEU A 491 -29.67 -20.02 16.42
C LEU A 491 -30.03 -20.87 17.65
N VAL A 492 -29.84 -22.18 17.61
CA VAL A 492 -30.25 -23.05 18.75
C VAL A 492 -29.35 -22.88 19.98
N THR A 493 -28.03 -22.87 19.79
CA THR A 493 -27.07 -22.71 20.89
C THR A 493 -25.83 -21.98 20.38
N PRO A 494 -25.55 -20.76 20.87
CA PRO A 494 -24.32 -20.07 20.56
C PRO A 494 -23.12 -20.85 21.07
N ARG A 495 -22.00 -20.73 20.37
CA ARG A 495 -20.82 -21.55 20.67
C ARG A 495 -20.23 -21.31 22.07
N TRP A 496 -20.26 -20.07 22.54
CA TRP A 496 -19.85 -19.69 23.89
C TRP A 496 -21.02 -19.64 24.89
N GLY A 497 -22.15 -20.25 24.52
CA GLY A 497 -23.35 -20.30 25.32
C GLY A 497 -24.13 -18.99 25.37
N TRP A 498 -25.37 -19.08 25.82
CA TRP A 498 -26.26 -17.94 25.97
C TRP A 498 -25.86 -17.01 27.12
N GLY A 499 -25.35 -17.57 28.23
CA GLY A 499 -25.26 -16.83 29.48
C GLY A 499 -26.65 -16.31 29.89
N MET A 500 -26.80 -15.00 30.02
CA MET A 500 -28.07 -14.32 30.32
C MET A 500 -28.81 -13.83 29.07
N GLU A 501 -28.24 -14.04 27.87
CA GLU A 501 -28.79 -13.50 26.63
C GLU A 501 -29.87 -14.39 26.03
N THR A 502 -30.69 -13.80 25.16
CA THR A 502 -31.76 -14.50 24.43
C THR A 502 -31.74 -14.11 22.96
N HIS A 503 -32.52 -14.79 22.12
CA HIS A 503 -32.68 -14.40 20.70
C HIS A 503 -33.14 -12.95 20.48
N ALA A 504 -33.79 -12.34 21.48
CA ALA A 504 -34.22 -10.95 21.42
C ALA A 504 -33.12 -9.94 21.80
N SER A 505 -31.96 -10.41 22.28
CA SER A 505 -30.85 -9.56 22.70
C SER A 505 -30.29 -8.78 21.52
N LYS A 506 -30.20 -7.45 21.71
CA LYS A 506 -29.62 -6.47 20.79
C LYS A 506 -28.53 -5.67 21.49
N GLY A 507 -27.46 -5.36 20.79
CA GLY A 507 -26.27 -4.79 21.39
C GLY A 507 -25.35 -4.10 20.39
N HIS A 508 -24.17 -3.72 20.89
CA HIS A 508 -23.12 -3.14 20.08
C HIS A 508 -21.85 -3.98 20.20
N VAL A 509 -21.14 -4.13 19.08
CA VAL A 509 -19.79 -4.70 19.09
C VAL A 509 -18.87 -3.72 19.82
N VAL A 510 -18.19 -4.20 20.86
CA VAL A 510 -17.23 -3.41 21.66
C VAL A 510 -15.78 -3.88 21.46
N GLY A 511 -15.58 -5.07 20.88
CA GLY A 511 -14.26 -5.58 20.52
C GLY A 511 -14.34 -6.64 19.43
N VAL A 512 -13.29 -6.70 18.62
CA VAL A 512 -13.12 -7.69 17.55
C VAL A 512 -11.68 -8.19 17.60
N ASP A 513 -11.48 -9.48 17.85
CA ASP A 513 -10.15 -10.10 17.81
C ASP A 513 -9.72 -10.37 16.36
N ALA A 514 -8.41 -10.55 16.15
CA ALA A 514 -7.84 -10.84 14.83
C ALA A 514 -8.41 -12.12 14.19
N ASN A 515 -8.80 -13.12 15.00
CA ASN A 515 -9.46 -14.34 14.52
C ASN A 515 -10.97 -14.20 14.25
N GLY A 516 -11.52 -12.99 14.38
CA GLY A 516 -12.93 -12.68 14.16
C GLY A 516 -13.84 -12.89 15.38
N LYS A 517 -13.30 -13.28 16.54
CA LYS A 517 -14.09 -13.39 17.79
C LYS A 517 -14.67 -12.03 18.16
N LEU A 518 -15.97 -12.00 18.47
CA LEU A 518 -16.68 -10.77 18.82
C LEU A 518 -16.82 -10.64 20.33
N ARG A 519 -16.63 -9.42 20.85
CA ARG A 519 -17.08 -8.98 22.17
C ARG A 519 -18.24 -8.02 22.00
N ILE A 520 -19.40 -8.36 22.54
CA ILE A 520 -20.66 -7.64 22.32
C ILE A 520 -21.23 -7.19 23.65
N LYS A 521 -21.55 -5.91 23.76
CA LYS A 521 -22.28 -5.35 24.89
C LYS A 521 -23.77 -5.27 24.55
N PHE A 522 -24.52 -6.25 25.04
CA PHE A 522 -25.99 -6.27 24.94
C PHE A 522 -26.60 -5.27 25.94
N LEU A 523 -27.75 -4.68 25.58
CA LEU A 523 -28.37 -3.55 26.30
C LEU A 523 -28.56 -3.78 27.81
N TRP A 524 -28.93 -4.99 28.21
CA TRP A 524 -29.27 -5.33 29.60
C TRP A 524 -28.14 -6.05 30.34
N ARG A 525 -26.95 -6.12 29.73
CA ARG A 525 -25.80 -6.82 30.30
C ARG A 525 -24.95 -5.87 31.12
N GLU A 526 -24.87 -6.14 32.42
CA GLU A 526 -23.91 -5.49 33.33
C GLU A 526 -22.62 -6.32 33.41
N GLY A 527 -21.46 -5.63 33.41
CA GLY A 527 -20.14 -6.28 33.47
C GLY A 527 -19.58 -6.70 32.11
N ARG A 528 -18.91 -7.86 32.08
CA ARG A 528 -18.08 -8.31 30.94
C ARG A 528 -18.91 -8.53 29.66
N PRO A 529 -18.40 -8.18 28.47
CA PRO A 529 -19.08 -8.40 27.20
C PRO A 529 -19.41 -9.88 26.95
N TRP A 530 -20.45 -10.11 26.15
CA TRP A 530 -20.74 -11.44 25.63
C TRP A 530 -19.75 -11.79 24.52
N ILE A 531 -19.23 -13.02 24.54
CA ILE A 531 -18.27 -13.52 23.55
C ILE A 531 -19.03 -14.32 22.50
N GLY A 532 -18.82 -13.99 21.22
CA GLY A 532 -19.59 -14.53 20.12
C GLY A 532 -18.78 -15.05 18.95
N ASP A 533 -19.30 -16.10 18.32
CA ASP A 533 -18.93 -16.48 16.96
C ASP A 533 -19.57 -15.47 15.99
N PRO A 534 -18.83 -14.90 15.03
CA PRO A 534 -19.43 -14.04 14.02
C PRO A 534 -20.49 -14.74 13.15
N ALA A 535 -20.53 -16.08 13.07
CA ALA A 535 -21.58 -16.83 12.39
C ALA A 535 -22.94 -16.79 13.12
N ASP A 536 -22.92 -16.51 14.43
CA ASP A 536 -24.09 -16.47 15.32
C ASP A 536 -24.77 -15.08 15.34
N ILE A 537 -24.17 -14.09 14.69
CA ILE A 537 -24.52 -12.66 14.80
C ILE A 537 -24.85 -12.06 13.44
N VAL A 538 -25.81 -11.14 13.41
CA VAL A 538 -26.17 -10.35 12.22
C VAL A 538 -26.26 -8.87 12.58
N LEU A 539 -26.09 -8.00 11.58
CA LEU A 539 -26.29 -6.56 11.76
C LEU A 539 -27.78 -6.27 12.01
N ASP A 540 -28.04 -5.36 12.94
CA ASP A 540 -29.39 -4.89 13.26
C ASP A 540 -29.72 -3.67 12.39
N GLU A 541 -30.19 -3.92 11.17
CA GLU A 541 -30.51 -2.91 10.16
C GLU A 541 -31.85 -2.20 10.38
N THR A 542 -32.43 -2.25 11.59
CA THR A 542 -33.68 -1.51 11.85
C THR A 542 -33.45 -0.02 11.62
N SER A 543 -33.99 0.48 10.51
CA SER A 543 -34.14 1.89 10.16
C SER A 543 -34.73 2.64 11.35
N GLY A 544 -34.05 3.69 11.79
CA GLY A 544 -34.64 4.70 12.66
C GLY A 544 -35.75 5.47 11.94
#